data_AF-A0A2V7DRB8-F1
#
_entry.id   AF-A0A2V7DRB8-F1
#
_cell.length_a   1.000
_cell.length_b   1.000
_cell.length_c   1.000
_cell.angle_alpha   90.00
_cell.angle_beta   90.00
_cell.angle_gamma   90.00
#
_symmetry.space_group_name_H-M   'P 1'
#
loop_
_entity.id
_entity.type
_entity.pdbx_description
1 polymer ?
#
loop_
_entity_poly.entity_id
_entity_poly.type
_entity_poly.pdbx_seq_one_letter_code
_entity_poly.pdbx_strand_id
1 'polypeptide(L)'
;MGQYERHVFVCTSGETCPTQGDVEKYVKILREGMRQAARAGDVRVNKAGCFSQCGHGPMIVVYPENVWYTGVQESDLQEILTSHIVGGTPVERLRYAPGVKGANEMSDEEIAAKASRATGADAGHTGATWTRVCRTDDVPKNGMKQFSVAGVDLLVISAGDDFVAYQALCPHETVPLEQGIHDGSVLTCLEHMWQFDVRTGAPVGDAQEGLKGYRLKAERGDLYVTIE
;
A
#
# COMPACT_ATOMS: atom_id res chain seq x y z
N MET A 1 27.22 8.04 16.51
CA MET A 1 26.19 8.93 15.94
C MET A 1 24.95 8.72 16.79
N GLY A 2 24.43 9.77 17.43
CA GLY A 2 23.24 9.65 18.28
C GLY A 2 21.99 9.32 17.46
N GLN A 3 20.90 8.97 18.14
CA GLN A 3 19.58 8.87 17.49
C GLN A 3 19.13 10.26 16.99
N TYR A 4 18.39 10.31 15.88
CA TYR A 4 17.82 11.55 15.37
C TYR A 4 16.60 11.95 16.22
N GLU A 5 16.43 13.23 16.49
CA GLU A 5 15.24 13.78 17.17
C GLU A 5 13.98 13.64 16.30
N ARG A 6 14.13 13.76 14.97
CA ARG A 6 13.02 13.62 14.01
C ARG A 6 13.40 12.79 12.80
N HIS A 7 12.40 12.09 12.28
CA HIS A 7 12.46 11.40 10.99
C HIS A 7 11.42 11.98 10.03
N VAL A 8 11.87 12.39 8.86
CA VAL A 8 11.01 12.88 7.78
C VAL A 8 11.05 11.86 6.66
N PHE A 9 9.90 11.35 6.25
CA PHE A 9 9.77 10.42 5.14
C PHE A 9 8.97 11.06 4.02
N VAL A 10 9.52 11.03 2.82
CA VAL A 10 8.84 11.47 1.59
C VAL A 10 8.40 10.22 0.82
N CYS A 11 7.13 10.14 0.45
CA CYS A 11 6.63 9.06 -0.39
C CYS A 11 7.20 9.23 -1.81
N THR A 12 8.14 8.37 -2.20
CA THR A 12 8.85 8.49 -3.50
C THR A 12 8.52 7.35 -4.45
N SER A 13 7.51 6.54 -4.16
CA SER A 13 7.13 5.37 -4.95
C SER A 13 5.61 5.20 -5.01
N GLY A 14 5.15 4.19 -5.75
CA GLY A 14 3.75 4.04 -6.13
C GLY A 14 3.39 4.82 -7.39
N GLU A 15 2.12 4.72 -7.80
CA GLU A 15 1.68 5.22 -9.10
C GLU A 15 1.33 6.72 -9.11
N THR A 16 1.13 7.33 -7.95
CA THR A 16 0.58 8.69 -7.82
C THR A 16 1.58 9.73 -7.31
N CYS A 17 2.21 9.51 -6.15
CA CYS A 17 3.09 10.54 -5.56
C CYS A 17 4.24 10.98 -6.51
N PRO A 18 4.94 10.07 -7.23
CA PRO A 18 5.96 10.46 -8.20
C PRO A 18 5.44 11.18 -9.44
N THR A 19 4.14 11.08 -9.74
CA THR A 19 3.51 11.74 -10.91
C THR A 19 2.86 13.07 -10.55
N GLN A 20 2.63 13.32 -9.26
CA GLN A 20 1.99 14.54 -8.72
C GLN A 20 2.99 15.58 -8.21
N GLY A 21 4.28 15.29 -8.28
CA GLY A 21 5.37 16.20 -7.97
C GLY A 21 6.73 15.55 -8.18
N ASP A 22 7.79 16.36 -8.27
CA ASP A 22 9.17 15.85 -8.31
C ASP A 22 9.63 15.45 -6.90
N VAL A 23 9.11 14.33 -6.41
CA VAL A 23 9.36 13.80 -5.05
C VAL A 23 10.84 13.51 -4.79
N GLU A 24 11.62 13.23 -5.83
CA GLU A 24 13.07 13.10 -5.75
C GLU A 24 13.74 14.45 -5.46
N LYS A 25 13.29 15.51 -6.12
CA LYS A 25 13.70 16.89 -5.81
C LYS A 25 13.24 17.31 -4.41
N TYR A 26 12.08 16.86 -3.93
CA TYR A 26 11.61 17.22 -2.58
C TYR A 26 12.57 16.69 -1.50
N VAL A 27 13.01 15.44 -1.64
CA VAL A 27 14.02 14.84 -0.74
C VAL A 27 15.33 15.63 -0.78
N LYS A 28 15.77 16.08 -1.96
CA LYS A 28 16.99 16.90 -2.11
C LYS A 28 16.84 18.25 -1.41
N ILE A 29 15.73 18.96 -1.64
CA ILE A 29 15.43 20.26 -1.03
C ILE A 29 15.40 20.14 0.49
N LEU A 30 14.68 19.17 1.03
CA LEU A 30 14.55 18.98 2.49
C LEU A 30 15.90 18.62 3.13
N ARG A 31 16.70 17.74 2.51
CA ARG A 31 18.04 17.41 3.00
C ARG A 31 18.96 18.62 3.01
N GLU A 32 18.92 19.41 1.94
CA GLU A 32 19.73 20.62 1.83
C GLU A 32 19.31 21.67 2.85
N GLY A 33 18.01 21.90 3.03
CA GLY A 33 17.53 22.82 4.06
C GLY A 33 17.88 22.37 5.49
N MET A 34 17.95 21.06 5.77
CA MET A 34 18.48 20.57 7.06
C MET A 34 19.97 20.86 7.26
N ARG A 35 20.78 20.84 6.19
CA ARG A 35 22.18 21.27 6.26
C ARG A 35 22.28 22.76 6.52
N GLN A 36 21.50 23.57 5.81
CA GLN A 36 21.48 25.03 5.96
C GLN A 36 20.98 25.48 7.33
N ALA A 37 20.05 24.74 7.93
CA ALA A 37 19.59 24.97 9.29
C ALA A 37 20.56 24.42 10.36
N ALA A 38 21.67 23.78 9.98
CA ALA A 38 22.58 23.07 10.88
C ALA A 38 21.91 21.97 11.72
N ARG A 39 20.83 21.36 11.20
CA ARG A 39 20.02 20.31 11.86
C ARG A 39 20.17 18.92 11.23
N ALA A 40 21.11 18.74 10.30
CA ALA A 40 21.35 17.45 9.64
C ALA A 40 21.84 16.34 10.59
N GLY A 41 22.35 16.69 11.78
CA GLY A 41 22.67 15.74 12.85
C GLY A 41 21.45 15.31 13.68
N ASP A 42 20.38 16.12 13.68
CA ASP A 42 19.22 15.97 14.56
C ASP A 42 17.99 15.46 13.78
N VAL A 43 17.94 15.70 12.47
CA VAL A 43 16.81 15.32 11.61
C VAL A 43 17.29 14.47 10.45
N ARG A 44 16.66 13.31 10.28
CA ARG A 44 16.92 12.42 9.14
C ARG A 44 15.79 12.50 8.11
N VAL A 45 16.13 12.92 6.90
CA VAL A 45 15.21 12.88 5.74
C VAL A 45 15.47 11.63 4.90
N ASN A 46 14.45 10.77 4.80
CA ASN A 46 14.45 9.49 4.11
C ASN A 46 13.45 9.48 2.94
N LYS A 47 13.79 8.67 1.94
CA LYS A 47 12.81 8.20 0.95
C LYS A 47 11.99 7.10 1.58
N ALA A 48 10.74 6.96 1.16
CA ALA A 48 9.88 5.88 1.60
C ALA A 48 9.18 5.18 0.43
N GLY A 49 8.80 3.93 0.72
CA GLY A 49 7.83 3.16 -0.05
C GLY A 49 6.48 3.90 -0.17
N CYS A 50 5.55 3.34 -0.95
CA CYS A 50 4.21 3.88 -1.05
C CYS A 50 3.56 3.88 0.34
N PHE A 51 2.90 4.98 0.71
CA PHE A 51 2.16 5.04 1.98
C PHE A 51 0.76 4.44 1.89
N SER A 52 0.37 3.87 0.75
CA SER A 52 -0.97 3.32 0.51
C SER A 52 -2.10 4.35 0.72
N GLN A 53 -1.79 5.63 0.52
CA GLN A 53 -2.71 6.78 0.62
C GLN A 53 -2.84 7.46 -0.74
N CYS A 54 -3.07 6.66 -1.79
CA CYS A 54 -3.26 7.18 -3.14
C CYS A 54 -4.41 8.21 -3.17
N GLY A 55 -4.33 9.18 -4.10
CA GLY A 55 -5.27 10.30 -4.16
C GLY A 55 -4.92 11.53 -3.31
N HIS A 56 -3.95 11.40 -2.42
CA HIS A 56 -3.53 12.44 -1.46
C HIS A 56 -2.09 12.93 -1.69
N GLY A 57 -1.45 12.46 -2.77
CA GLY A 57 -0.06 12.78 -3.05
C GLY A 57 0.18 14.21 -3.54
N PRO A 58 1.44 14.67 -3.53
CA PRO A 58 2.59 14.04 -2.87
C PRO A 58 2.49 14.09 -1.33
N MET A 59 3.01 13.06 -0.66
CA MET A 59 2.90 12.91 0.80
C MET A 59 4.23 12.95 1.53
N ILE A 60 4.22 13.56 2.72
CA ILE A 60 5.35 13.62 3.64
C ILE A 60 4.85 13.30 5.05
N VAL A 61 5.58 12.46 5.79
CA VAL A 61 5.30 12.22 7.23
C VAL A 61 6.51 12.60 8.07
N VAL A 62 6.24 13.20 9.23
CA VAL A 62 7.23 13.58 10.24
C VAL A 62 6.93 12.85 11.55
N TYR A 63 7.93 12.14 12.06
CA TYR A 63 7.94 11.46 13.35
C TYR A 63 8.92 12.15 14.32
N PRO A 64 8.67 12.10 15.65
CA PRO A 64 7.68 11.28 16.34
C PRO A 64 6.25 11.85 16.40
N GLU A 65 6.03 13.09 15.94
CA GLU A 65 4.73 13.77 16.08
C GLU A 65 3.59 13.15 15.25
N ASN A 66 3.89 12.15 14.41
CA ASN A 66 2.94 11.48 13.50
C ASN A 66 2.16 12.50 12.65
N VAL A 67 2.88 13.47 12.08
CA VAL A 67 2.31 14.55 11.28
C VAL A 67 2.41 14.20 9.82
N TRP A 68 1.26 14.04 9.18
CA TRP A 68 1.13 13.71 7.77
C TRP A 68 0.74 14.94 6.97
N TYR A 69 1.46 15.19 5.89
CA TYR A 69 1.17 16.22 4.91
C TYR A 69 0.68 15.57 3.60
N THR A 70 -0.36 16.17 3.03
CA THR A 70 -1.03 15.74 1.79
C THR A 70 -0.97 16.86 0.75
N GLY A 71 -0.99 16.50 -0.54
CA GLY A 71 -1.05 17.47 -1.64
C GLY A 71 0.16 18.41 -1.72
N VAL A 72 1.30 18.02 -1.14
CA VAL A 72 2.47 18.89 -0.97
C VAL A 72 3.01 19.32 -2.33
N GLN A 73 3.17 20.63 -2.52
CA GLN A 73 3.84 21.22 -3.66
C GLN A 73 5.28 21.59 -3.32
N GLU A 74 6.11 21.81 -4.34
CA GLU A 74 7.51 22.22 -4.14
C GLU A 74 7.62 23.52 -3.32
N SER A 75 6.72 24.47 -3.56
CA SER A 75 6.64 25.74 -2.84
C SER A 75 6.33 25.58 -1.34
N ASP A 76 5.71 24.47 -0.94
CA ASP A 76 5.34 24.21 0.45
C ASP A 76 6.52 23.71 1.29
N LEU A 77 7.56 23.16 0.64
CA LEU A 77 8.69 22.53 1.33
C LEU A 77 9.43 23.48 2.26
N GLN A 78 9.54 24.75 1.88
CA GLN A 78 10.21 25.76 2.71
C GLN A 78 9.41 26.08 3.98
N GLU A 79 8.07 26.08 3.90
CA GLU A 79 7.20 26.30 5.05
C GLU A 79 7.21 25.07 5.98
N ILE A 80 7.08 23.87 5.41
CA ILE A 80 7.20 22.60 6.17
C ILE A 80 8.53 22.53 6.90
N LEU A 81 9.62 22.97 6.25
CA LEU A 81 10.94 22.96 6.84
C LEU A 81 11.06 23.93 8.00
N THR A 82 10.70 25.20 7.76
CA THR A 82 10.93 26.28 8.74
C THR A 82 9.92 26.25 9.88
N SER A 83 8.62 26.13 9.59
CA SER A 83 7.56 26.09 10.59
C SER A 83 7.60 24.81 11.41
N HIS A 84 7.66 23.65 10.73
CA HIS A 84 7.44 22.37 11.40
C HIS A 84 8.73 21.64 11.76
N ILE A 85 9.57 21.29 10.78
CA ILE A 85 10.71 20.41 11.03
C ILE A 85 11.72 21.09 11.97
N VAL A 86 11.99 22.38 11.75
CA VAL A 86 12.86 23.20 12.59
C VAL A 86 12.08 23.85 13.73
N GLY A 87 10.96 24.53 13.42
CA GLY A 87 10.20 25.33 14.38
C GLY A 87 9.20 24.57 15.26
N GLY A 88 8.97 23.28 15.01
CA GLY A 88 8.07 22.42 15.80
C GLY A 88 6.58 22.67 15.62
N THR A 89 6.16 23.57 14.73
CA THR A 89 4.75 23.94 14.50
C THR A 89 4.26 23.38 13.16
N PRO A 90 3.34 22.39 13.16
CA PRO A 90 2.78 21.82 11.93
C PRO A 90 2.11 22.85 11.02
N VAL A 91 2.19 22.60 9.70
CA VAL A 91 1.52 23.42 8.68
C VAL A 91 0.08 22.93 8.51
N GLU A 92 -0.85 23.51 9.27
CA GLU A 92 -2.23 23.00 9.39
C GLU A 92 -2.98 22.89 8.05
N ARG A 93 -2.76 23.83 7.12
CA ARG A 93 -3.41 23.81 5.79
C ARG A 93 -3.03 22.59 4.94
N LEU A 94 -1.92 21.92 5.24
CA LEU A 94 -1.42 20.75 4.53
C LEU A 94 -1.71 19.44 5.28
N ARG A 95 -2.36 19.50 6.44
CA ARG A 95 -2.58 18.32 7.28
C ARG A 95 -3.46 17.31 6.56
N TYR A 96 -2.97 16.08 6.49
CA TYR A 96 -3.78 14.96 6.04
C TYR A 96 -4.88 14.68 7.07
N ALA A 97 -6.12 14.61 6.58
CA ALA A 97 -7.30 14.26 7.35
C ALA A 97 -7.79 12.88 6.89
N PRO A 98 -7.67 11.84 7.73
CA PRO A 98 -8.18 10.51 7.39
C PRO A 98 -9.69 10.55 7.09
N GLY A 99 -10.11 9.83 6.05
CA GLY A 99 -11.53 9.71 5.67
C GLY A 99 -12.10 10.87 4.85
N VAL A 100 -11.30 11.89 4.52
CA VAL A 100 -11.65 12.92 3.54
C VAL A 100 -11.08 12.50 2.19
N LYS A 101 -11.90 12.49 1.13
CA LYS A 101 -11.40 12.16 -0.21
C LYS A 101 -10.35 13.18 -0.68
N GLY A 102 -9.27 12.68 -1.25
CA GLY A 102 -8.16 13.51 -1.71
C GLY A 102 -8.53 14.24 -3.00
N ALA A 103 -7.97 15.44 -3.21
CA ALA A 103 -8.23 16.21 -4.43
C ALA A 103 -7.75 15.52 -5.72
N ASN A 104 -6.85 14.53 -5.59
CA ASN A 104 -6.33 13.72 -6.68
C ASN A 104 -6.83 12.27 -6.62
N GLU A 105 -7.86 11.99 -5.83
CA GLU A 105 -8.47 10.66 -5.74
C GLU A 105 -9.13 10.30 -7.06
N MET A 106 -8.80 9.13 -7.58
CA MET A 106 -9.38 8.63 -8.82
C MET A 106 -10.90 8.57 -8.65
N SER A 107 -11.64 8.99 -9.66
CA SER A 107 -13.11 8.84 -9.64
C SER A 107 -13.49 7.37 -9.53
N ASP A 108 -14.67 7.09 -8.98
CA ASP A 108 -15.17 5.71 -8.85
C ASP A 108 -15.21 5.00 -10.23
N GLU A 109 -15.42 5.76 -11.31
CA GLU A 109 -15.34 5.29 -12.71
C GLU A 109 -13.91 4.96 -13.14
N GLU A 110 -12.92 5.78 -12.80
CA GLU A 110 -11.51 5.51 -13.10
C GLU A 110 -10.95 4.34 -12.29
N ILE A 111 -11.40 4.17 -11.05
CA ILE A 111 -11.10 3.00 -10.20
C ILE A 111 -11.66 1.73 -10.85
N ALA A 112 -12.92 1.75 -11.29
CA ALA A 112 -13.54 0.64 -12.00
C ALA A 112 -12.84 0.33 -13.33
N ALA A 113 -12.46 1.37 -14.09
CA ALA A 113 -11.73 1.21 -15.35
C ALA A 113 -10.33 0.60 -15.16
N LYS A 114 -9.60 1.01 -14.10
CA LYS A 114 -8.29 0.43 -13.75
C LYS A 114 -8.42 -1.01 -13.28
N ALA A 115 -9.42 -1.32 -12.45
CA ALA A 115 -9.72 -2.70 -12.05
C ALA A 115 -9.98 -3.59 -13.28
N SER A 116 -10.70 -3.08 -14.30
CA SER A 116 -10.96 -3.83 -15.53
C SER A 116 -9.73 -4.06 -16.42
N ARG A 117 -8.69 -3.21 -16.32
CA ARG A 117 -7.42 -3.38 -17.07
C ARG A 117 -6.42 -4.29 -16.37
N ALA A 118 -6.55 -4.47 -15.05
CA ALA A 118 -5.75 -5.43 -14.27
C ALA A 118 -6.29 -6.86 -14.40
N THR A 119 -7.59 -7.02 -14.65
CA THR A 119 -8.14 -8.30 -15.10
C THR A 119 -8.02 -8.38 -16.62
N GLY A 120 -7.11 -9.21 -17.11
CA GLY A 120 -7.34 -9.91 -18.37
C GLY A 120 -8.57 -10.80 -18.20
N ALA A 121 -9.76 -10.21 -18.16
CA ALA A 121 -11.03 -10.92 -18.18
C ALA A 121 -11.24 -11.36 -19.62
N ASP A 122 -10.73 -12.55 -19.95
CA ASP A 122 -11.24 -13.27 -21.11
C ASP A 122 -12.70 -13.59 -20.84
N ALA A 123 -13.56 -13.06 -21.71
CA ALA A 123 -14.97 -13.32 -21.72
C ALA A 123 -15.19 -14.74 -22.27
N GLY A 124 -15.23 -15.74 -21.39
CA GLY A 124 -15.69 -17.07 -21.82
C GLY A 124 -15.41 -18.23 -20.88
N HIS A 125 -16.22 -18.40 -19.83
CA HIS A 125 -16.62 -19.76 -19.42
C HIS A 125 -17.93 -19.78 -18.62
N THR A 126 -19.03 -20.05 -19.32
CA THR A 126 -20.31 -20.46 -18.73
C THR A 126 -20.17 -21.89 -18.19
N GLY A 127 -19.86 -22.05 -16.90
CA GLY A 127 -19.80 -23.36 -16.24
C GLY A 127 -19.04 -23.45 -14.92
N ALA A 128 -18.49 -22.34 -14.39
CA ALA A 128 -17.66 -22.40 -13.18
C ALA A 128 -18.47 -22.87 -11.95
N THR A 129 -18.01 -23.96 -11.33
CA THR A 129 -18.59 -24.49 -10.09
C THR A 129 -18.06 -23.68 -8.91
N TRP A 130 -18.96 -22.99 -8.22
CA TRP A 130 -18.63 -22.22 -7.02
C TRP A 130 -18.65 -23.10 -5.78
N THR A 131 -17.54 -23.13 -5.04
CA THR A 131 -17.42 -23.84 -3.76
C THR A 131 -17.35 -22.84 -2.63
N ARG A 132 -18.12 -23.06 -1.56
CA ARG A 132 -18.09 -22.19 -0.37
C ARG A 132 -16.74 -22.32 0.34
N VAL A 133 -16.16 -21.18 0.72
CA VAL A 133 -14.89 -21.07 1.47
C VAL A 133 -15.17 -20.88 2.96
N CYS A 134 -15.73 -19.73 3.33
CA CYS A 134 -15.93 -19.29 4.71
C CYS A 134 -16.96 -18.16 4.79
N ARG A 135 -17.28 -17.68 6.00
CA ARG A 135 -17.97 -16.40 6.16
C ARG A 135 -16.99 -15.25 5.99
N THR A 136 -17.46 -14.09 5.55
CA THR A 136 -16.64 -12.87 5.45
C THR A 136 -16.00 -12.49 6.79
N ASP A 137 -16.71 -12.73 7.89
CA ASP A 137 -16.22 -12.42 9.25
C ASP A 137 -15.17 -13.41 9.78
N ASP A 138 -14.96 -14.55 9.08
CA ASP A 138 -13.92 -15.52 9.43
C ASP A 138 -12.53 -15.04 8.99
N VAL A 139 -12.47 -14.06 8.08
CA VAL A 139 -11.25 -13.40 7.60
C VAL A 139 -11.00 -12.17 8.47
N PRO A 140 -9.83 -12.03 9.12
CA PRO A 140 -9.54 -10.86 9.93
C PRO A 140 -9.61 -9.57 9.11
N LYS A 141 -10.19 -8.51 9.68
CA LYS A 141 -10.21 -7.18 9.05
C LYS A 141 -8.77 -6.69 8.84
N ASN A 142 -8.45 -6.27 7.61
CA ASN A 142 -7.08 -5.91 7.20
C ASN A 142 -6.06 -7.02 7.46
N GLY A 143 -6.50 -8.28 7.47
CA GLY A 143 -5.67 -9.46 7.65
C GLY A 143 -5.91 -10.46 6.53
N MET A 144 -5.35 -11.64 6.73
CA MET A 144 -5.47 -12.76 5.82
C MET A 144 -5.61 -14.06 6.59
N LYS A 145 -6.16 -15.08 5.93
CA LYS A 145 -6.35 -16.40 6.53
C LYS A 145 -6.32 -17.50 5.48
N GLN A 146 -5.71 -18.63 5.82
CA GLN A 146 -5.68 -19.82 4.97
C GLN A 146 -6.97 -20.65 5.15
N PHE A 147 -7.47 -21.20 4.04
CA PHE A 147 -8.59 -22.13 4.00
C PHE A 147 -8.30 -23.27 3.03
N SER A 148 -8.70 -24.49 3.39
CA SER A 148 -8.62 -25.66 2.50
C SER A 148 -9.99 -25.92 1.87
N VAL A 149 -10.06 -25.85 0.54
CA VAL A 149 -11.31 -26.03 -0.22
C VAL A 149 -11.06 -26.97 -1.39
N ALA A 150 -11.84 -28.06 -1.48
CA ALA A 150 -11.72 -29.06 -2.54
C ALA A 150 -10.28 -29.60 -2.74
N GLY A 151 -9.51 -29.71 -1.66
CA GLY A 151 -8.11 -30.20 -1.69
C GLY A 151 -7.07 -29.14 -2.10
N VAL A 152 -7.47 -27.88 -2.27
CA VAL A 152 -6.59 -26.75 -2.54
C VAL A 152 -6.51 -25.84 -1.32
N ASP A 153 -5.29 -25.50 -0.91
CA ASP A 153 -5.05 -24.49 0.13
C ASP A 153 -5.00 -23.09 -0.48
N LEU A 154 -5.90 -22.25 0.01
CA LEU A 154 -6.12 -20.88 -0.44
C LEU A 154 -5.76 -19.91 0.67
N LEU A 155 -5.04 -18.84 0.35
CA LEU A 155 -4.95 -17.67 1.21
C LEU A 155 -6.01 -16.67 0.78
N VAL A 156 -6.93 -16.33 1.68
CA VAL A 156 -7.88 -15.23 1.49
C VAL A 156 -7.37 -14.00 2.23
N ILE A 157 -7.26 -12.88 1.52
CA ILE A 157 -6.75 -11.61 2.04
C ILE A 157 -7.86 -10.57 2.02
N SER A 158 -8.01 -9.81 3.10
CA SER A 158 -8.84 -8.60 3.14
C SER A 158 -8.16 -7.48 2.37
N ALA A 159 -8.82 -6.98 1.32
CA ALA A 159 -8.30 -5.97 0.39
C ALA A 159 -9.20 -4.72 0.37
N GLY A 160 -9.27 -4.02 1.49
CA GLY A 160 -10.24 -2.94 1.72
C GLY A 160 -11.62 -3.50 2.04
N ASP A 161 -12.64 -3.09 1.28
CA ASP A 161 -14.02 -3.57 1.44
C ASP A 161 -14.30 -4.89 0.68
N ASP A 162 -13.28 -5.51 0.08
CA ASP A 162 -13.39 -6.73 -0.72
C ASP A 162 -12.36 -7.80 -0.29
N PHE A 163 -12.43 -8.97 -0.93
CA PHE A 163 -11.57 -10.11 -0.66
C PHE A 163 -10.92 -10.63 -1.94
N VAL A 164 -9.67 -11.07 -1.81
CA VAL A 164 -8.91 -11.72 -2.89
C VAL A 164 -8.43 -13.09 -2.41
N ALA A 165 -8.29 -14.05 -3.32
CA ALA A 165 -7.76 -15.38 -3.00
C ALA A 165 -6.57 -15.72 -3.89
N TYR A 166 -5.55 -16.30 -3.26
CA TYR A 166 -4.36 -16.83 -3.92
C TYR A 166 -4.05 -18.23 -3.43
N GLN A 167 -3.09 -18.91 -4.08
CA GLN A 167 -2.45 -20.09 -3.49
C GLN A 167 -1.89 -19.75 -2.10
N ALA A 168 -1.99 -20.68 -1.15
CA ALA A 168 -1.55 -20.43 0.22
C ALA A 168 -0.02 -20.39 0.41
N LEU A 169 0.73 -20.96 -0.53
CA LEU A 169 2.18 -21.13 -0.42
C LEU A 169 2.91 -20.20 -1.38
N CYS A 170 4.00 -19.60 -0.90
CA CYS A 170 4.88 -18.76 -1.70
C CYS A 170 5.45 -19.55 -2.89
N PRO A 171 5.40 -19.01 -4.13
CA PRO A 171 5.92 -19.71 -5.31
C PRO A 171 7.45 -19.92 -5.28
N HIS A 172 8.19 -19.20 -4.42
CA HIS A 172 9.63 -19.37 -4.26
C HIS A 172 10.00 -20.74 -3.63
N GLU A 173 9.60 -20.97 -2.37
CA GLU A 173 10.01 -22.15 -1.59
C GLU A 173 8.88 -22.71 -0.72
N THR A 174 7.63 -22.62 -1.18
CA THR A 174 6.45 -23.24 -0.54
C THR A 174 6.19 -22.80 0.91
N VAL A 175 6.65 -21.60 1.29
CA VAL A 175 6.43 -21.02 2.62
C VAL A 175 4.97 -20.57 2.78
N PRO A 176 4.29 -20.87 3.90
CA PRO A 176 2.92 -20.41 4.15
C PRO A 176 2.81 -18.88 4.16
N LEU A 177 2.05 -18.33 3.22
CA LEU A 177 1.87 -16.87 3.09
C LEU A 177 0.98 -16.29 4.18
N GLU A 178 0.13 -17.09 4.85
CA GLU A 178 -0.65 -16.66 6.02
C GLU A 178 0.21 -16.17 7.18
N GLN A 179 1.47 -16.64 7.28
CA GLN A 179 2.43 -16.17 8.27
C GLN A 179 3.11 -14.85 7.85
N GLY A 180 2.85 -14.38 6.62
CA GLY A 180 3.34 -13.14 6.05
C GLY A 180 2.82 -11.90 6.77
N ILE A 181 3.24 -10.74 6.27
CA ILE A 181 2.67 -9.44 6.66
C ILE A 181 2.17 -8.76 5.39
N HIS A 182 1.00 -8.13 5.46
CA HIS A 182 0.56 -7.22 4.40
C HIS A 182 0.17 -5.85 4.97
N ASP A 183 0.38 -4.80 4.19
CA ASP A 183 0.01 -3.42 4.53
C ASP A 183 -1.26 -2.93 3.81
N GLY A 184 -1.98 -3.87 3.18
CA GLY A 184 -3.16 -3.63 2.35
C GLY A 184 -2.83 -3.41 0.87
N SER A 185 -1.59 -3.08 0.53
CA SER A 185 -1.11 -2.95 -0.86
C SER A 185 -0.14 -4.06 -1.22
N VAL A 186 0.79 -4.41 -0.32
CA VAL A 186 1.84 -5.40 -0.55
C VAL A 186 1.79 -6.49 0.50
N LEU A 187 1.74 -7.75 0.06
CA LEU A 187 1.96 -8.94 0.87
C LEU A 187 3.45 -9.32 0.83
N THR A 188 4.08 -9.46 1.98
CA THR A 188 5.48 -9.86 2.14
C THR A 188 5.56 -11.23 2.82
N CYS A 189 6.21 -12.18 2.14
CA CYS A 189 6.58 -13.47 2.71
C CYS A 189 7.72 -13.28 3.73
N LEU A 190 7.61 -13.85 4.94
CA LEU A 190 8.56 -13.59 6.02
C LEU A 190 9.91 -14.32 5.90
N GLU A 191 10.02 -15.33 5.03
CA GLU A 191 11.26 -16.11 4.95
C GLU A 191 12.30 -15.41 4.06
N HIS A 192 11.94 -15.18 2.80
CA HIS A 192 12.85 -14.65 1.78
C HIS A 192 12.43 -13.27 1.27
N MET A 193 11.45 -12.64 1.94
CA MET A 193 11.00 -11.27 1.67
C MET A 193 10.46 -11.05 0.26
N TRP A 194 9.99 -12.10 -0.41
CA TRP A 194 9.26 -11.95 -1.67
C TRP A 194 7.97 -11.19 -1.43
N GLN A 195 7.73 -10.19 -2.27
CA GLN A 195 6.62 -9.27 -2.17
C GLN A 195 5.68 -9.43 -3.34
N PHE A 196 4.39 -9.29 -3.06
CA PHE A 196 3.32 -9.41 -4.04
C PHE A 196 2.32 -8.29 -3.85
N ASP A 197 1.84 -7.71 -4.94
CA ASP A 197 0.71 -6.80 -4.89
C ASP A 197 -0.54 -7.56 -4.41
N VAL A 198 -1.20 -7.04 -3.36
CA VAL A 198 -2.33 -7.71 -2.71
C VAL A 198 -3.51 -7.89 -3.65
N ARG A 199 -3.75 -6.98 -4.61
CA ARG A 199 -4.95 -7.02 -5.45
C ARG A 199 -4.77 -7.90 -6.68
N THR A 200 -3.57 -7.94 -7.22
CA THR A 200 -3.26 -8.59 -8.50
C THR A 200 -2.45 -9.88 -8.33
N GLY A 201 -1.76 -10.04 -7.20
CA GLY A 201 -0.79 -11.12 -6.99
C GLY A 201 0.51 -10.93 -7.78
N ALA A 202 0.67 -9.81 -8.49
CA ALA A 202 1.87 -9.54 -9.29
C ALA A 202 3.12 -9.46 -8.39
N PRO A 203 4.28 -9.95 -8.85
CA PRO A 203 5.51 -9.83 -8.09
C PRO A 203 5.91 -8.37 -7.94
N VAL A 204 6.43 -8.02 -6.76
CA VAL A 204 6.98 -6.70 -6.42
C VAL A 204 8.43 -6.86 -6.00
N GLY A 205 9.29 -5.94 -6.47
CA GLY A 205 10.71 -5.95 -6.13
C GLY A 205 11.44 -7.14 -6.76
N ASP A 206 12.11 -7.94 -5.92
CA ASP A 206 12.96 -9.06 -6.34
C ASP A 206 12.18 -10.36 -6.60
N ALA A 207 10.87 -10.39 -6.34
CA ALA A 207 10.03 -11.54 -6.65
C ALA A 207 10.02 -11.79 -8.17
N GLN A 208 10.28 -13.03 -8.57
CA GLN A 208 10.41 -13.38 -10.00
C GLN A 208 9.12 -13.96 -10.59
N GLU A 209 8.20 -14.41 -9.73
CA GLU A 209 6.94 -15.03 -10.11
C GLU A 209 5.79 -14.47 -9.25
N GLY A 210 4.61 -14.33 -9.84
CA GLY A 210 3.41 -13.88 -9.14
C GLY A 210 2.62 -15.00 -8.48
N LEU A 211 1.58 -14.62 -7.72
CA LEU A 211 0.68 -15.57 -7.07
C LEU A 211 -0.38 -16.08 -8.04
N LYS A 212 -0.66 -17.40 -8.03
CA LYS A 212 -1.85 -17.95 -8.67
C LYS A 212 -3.10 -17.45 -7.95
N GLY A 213 -3.88 -16.60 -8.61
CA GLY A 213 -5.17 -16.10 -8.12
C GLY A 213 -6.32 -17.07 -8.36
N TYR A 214 -7.33 -17.02 -7.48
CA TYR A 214 -8.59 -17.74 -7.62
C TYR A 214 -9.75 -16.75 -7.61
N ARG A 215 -10.74 -16.97 -8.47
CA ARG A 215 -11.92 -16.10 -8.51
C ARG A 215 -12.72 -16.28 -7.24
N LEU A 216 -12.96 -15.17 -6.53
CA LEU A 216 -13.86 -15.10 -5.39
C LEU A 216 -15.14 -14.37 -5.75
N LYS A 217 -16.21 -14.69 -5.02
CA LYS A 217 -17.39 -13.84 -4.89
C LYS A 217 -17.90 -13.84 -3.45
N ALA A 218 -18.49 -12.73 -3.03
CA ALA A 218 -19.18 -12.60 -1.75
C ALA A 218 -20.69 -12.58 -1.96
N GLU A 219 -21.43 -13.45 -1.29
CA GLU A 219 -22.90 -13.50 -1.34
C GLU A 219 -23.45 -13.75 0.06
N ARG A 220 -24.34 -12.86 0.54
CA ARG A 220 -25.03 -13.00 1.84
C ARG A 220 -24.10 -13.24 3.05
N GLY A 221 -22.89 -12.70 3.02
CA GLY A 221 -21.89 -12.85 4.09
C GLY A 221 -21.03 -14.11 4.00
N ASP A 222 -21.13 -14.86 2.90
CA ASP A 222 -20.29 -16.02 2.59
C ASP A 222 -19.37 -15.72 1.40
N LEU A 223 -18.16 -16.26 1.44
CA LEU A 223 -17.20 -16.26 0.34
C LEU A 223 -17.26 -17.58 -0.42
N TYR A 224 -17.21 -17.50 -1.75
CA TYR A 224 -17.18 -18.63 -2.66
C TYR A 224 -16.03 -18.50 -3.64
N VAL A 225 -15.45 -19.63 -4.03
CA VAL A 225 -14.29 -19.69 -4.94
C VAL A 225 -14.57 -20.62 -6.13
N THR A 226 -13.96 -20.34 -7.29
CA THR A 226 -13.86 -21.31 -8.39
C THR A 226 -12.50 -22.00 -8.34
N ILE A 227 -12.49 -23.33 -8.22
CA ILE A 227 -11.26 -24.14 -8.32
C ILE A 227 -11.22 -24.71 -9.74
N GLU A 228 -10.34 -24.14 -10.57
CA GLU A 228 -10.03 -24.60 -11.94
C GLU A 228 -8.56 -25.07 -12.02
#